data_AF-A0A9P1CN86-F1
#
_entry.id   AF-A0A9P1CN86-F1
#
_cell.length_a   1.000
_cell.length_b   1.000
_cell.length_c   1.000
_cell.angle_alpha   90.00
_cell.angle_beta   90.00
_cell.angle_gamma   90.00
#
_symmetry.space_group_name_H-M   'P 1'
#
loop_
_entity.id
_entity.type
_entity.pdbx_description
1 polymer ?
#
loop_
_entity_poly.entity_id
_entity_poly.type
_entity_poly.pdbx_seq_one_letter_code
_entity_poly.pdbx_strand_id
1 'polypeptide(L)'
;EHKLQDINVAELEPKVLQIFNRACFGEHRAAWAVSTARKGYSGVCAIFRDSAGGGVSNTTAGEIDQVDAAEGRSVRLDLECGLIVIGMYVPNSGQKLARLDYRVNVWDMKLRSYLRDLDRKAGRRGGLVICGDFNVAHQDIDIWNPEAHQIKRQAGTTAPERESFANLLKELDLVDAFRHGNPEAREVYTYWSSRILAEHLESLFCLFGEGVSEALPGRTSLHGTINRSMVACLSHWTLPLLCCIG
;
A
#
# COMPACT_ATOMS: atom_id res chain seq x y z
N GLU A 1 -1.54 -5.89 -18.75
CA GLU A 1 -2.92 -5.67 -18.22
C GLU A 1 -4.01 -6.57 -18.81
N HIS A 2 -3.82 -7.18 -20.00
CA HIS A 2 -4.82 -8.14 -20.50
C HIS A 2 -4.71 -9.52 -19.81
N LYS A 3 -5.71 -9.82 -18.96
CA LYS A 3 -6.20 -11.18 -18.58
C LYS A 3 -5.36 -12.02 -17.60
N LEU A 4 -5.02 -11.48 -16.43
CA LEU A 4 -4.87 -12.33 -15.23
C LEU A 4 -6.27 -12.70 -14.72
N GLN A 5 -6.54 -13.99 -14.59
CA GLN A 5 -7.79 -14.62 -14.12
C GLN A 5 -7.41 -15.88 -13.35
N ASP A 6 -8.17 -16.32 -12.34
CA ASP A 6 -7.89 -17.57 -11.60
C ASP A 6 -7.58 -18.76 -12.52
N ILE A 7 -8.29 -18.85 -13.64
CA ILE A 7 -8.17 -19.90 -14.66
C ILE A 7 -6.75 -19.95 -15.27
N ASN A 8 -6.04 -18.83 -15.32
CA ASN A 8 -4.74 -18.69 -15.96
C ASN A 8 -3.64 -18.28 -14.96
N VAL A 9 -3.96 -18.04 -13.68
CA VAL A 9 -2.99 -17.59 -12.67
C VAL A 9 -1.91 -18.64 -12.49
N ALA A 10 -2.29 -19.92 -12.34
CA ALA A 10 -1.33 -21.02 -12.20
C ALA A 10 -0.39 -21.17 -13.42
N GLU A 11 -0.83 -20.78 -14.62
CA GLU A 11 0.00 -20.81 -15.84
C GLU A 11 0.84 -19.54 -16.05
N LEU A 12 0.38 -18.40 -15.53
CA LEU A 12 1.04 -17.10 -15.66
C LEU A 12 2.05 -16.86 -14.54
N GLU A 13 1.79 -17.40 -13.35
CA GLU A 13 2.68 -17.36 -12.19
C GLU A 13 4.12 -17.76 -12.56
N PRO A 14 4.38 -18.92 -13.20
CA PRO A 14 5.75 -19.29 -13.58
C PRO A 14 6.38 -18.32 -14.58
N LYS A 15 5.59 -17.72 -15.48
CA LYS A 15 6.08 -16.75 -16.47
C LYS A 15 6.43 -15.41 -15.83
N VAL A 16 5.61 -14.94 -14.90
CA VAL A 16 5.83 -13.72 -14.12
C VAL A 16 7.04 -13.92 -13.18
N LEU A 17 7.10 -15.04 -12.47
CA LEU A 17 8.26 -15.42 -11.67
C LEU A 17 9.52 -15.58 -12.51
N GLN A 18 9.43 -16.07 -13.75
CA GLN A 18 10.58 -16.14 -14.66
C GLN A 18 11.08 -14.74 -15.05
N ILE A 19 10.18 -13.77 -15.28
CA ILE A 19 10.55 -12.37 -15.51
C ILE A 19 11.27 -11.81 -14.28
N PHE A 20 10.75 -12.05 -13.08
CA PHE A 20 11.39 -11.63 -11.84
C PHE A 20 12.75 -12.32 -11.61
N ASN A 21 12.84 -13.64 -11.79
CA ASN A 21 14.09 -14.38 -11.64
C ASN A 21 15.18 -13.90 -12.61
N ARG A 22 14.81 -13.54 -13.84
CA ARG A 22 15.72 -12.93 -14.83
C ARG A 22 16.15 -11.51 -14.44
N ALA A 23 15.35 -10.79 -13.66
CA ALA A 23 15.62 -9.44 -13.16
C ALA A 23 16.42 -9.40 -11.84
N CYS A 24 17.13 -10.48 -11.47
CA CYS A 24 17.98 -10.62 -10.28
C CYS A 24 17.27 -10.94 -8.94
N PHE A 25 16.10 -11.57 -8.96
CA PHE A 25 15.36 -11.98 -7.74
C PHE A 25 15.56 -13.44 -7.29
N GLY A 26 16.72 -14.07 -7.56
CA GLY A 26 16.91 -15.54 -7.42
C GLY A 26 16.62 -16.18 -6.04
N GLU A 27 16.54 -15.41 -4.95
CA GLU A 27 16.18 -15.88 -3.60
C GLU A 27 14.83 -15.34 -3.08
N HIS A 28 14.05 -14.68 -3.94
CA HIS A 28 12.79 -14.07 -3.53
C HIS A 28 11.60 -14.97 -3.87
N ARG A 29 10.63 -15.01 -2.97
CA ARG A 29 9.29 -15.56 -3.19
C ARG A 29 8.31 -14.43 -3.48
N ALA A 30 7.15 -14.83 -3.95
CA ALA A 30 6.04 -13.92 -4.14
C ALA A 30 4.74 -14.50 -3.58
N ALA A 31 3.86 -13.60 -3.16
CA ALA A 31 2.47 -13.89 -2.87
C ALA A 31 1.62 -12.84 -3.58
N TRP A 32 0.52 -13.24 -4.20
CA TRP A 32 -0.38 -12.31 -4.87
C TRP A 32 -1.84 -12.60 -4.57
N ALA A 33 -2.63 -11.53 -4.62
CA ALA A 33 -4.07 -11.59 -4.73
C ALA A 33 -4.45 -11.02 -6.09
N VAL A 34 -5.32 -11.71 -6.82
CA VAL A 34 -5.83 -11.25 -8.12
C VAL A 34 -7.33 -11.04 -8.03
N SER A 35 -7.85 -10.10 -8.81
CA SER A 35 -9.29 -9.94 -8.96
C SER A 35 -9.87 -11.09 -9.76
N THR A 36 -10.83 -11.77 -9.15
CA THR A 36 -11.65 -12.83 -9.77
C THR A 36 -13.02 -12.28 -10.16
N ALA A 37 -13.43 -11.17 -9.53
CA ALA A 37 -14.68 -10.48 -9.80
C ALA A 37 -14.71 -9.71 -11.13
N ARG A 38 -13.56 -9.16 -11.56
CA ARG A 38 -13.45 -8.34 -12.79
C ARG A 38 -12.14 -8.60 -13.51
N LYS A 39 -12.20 -8.71 -14.83
CA LYS A 39 -11.03 -8.95 -15.70
C LYS A 39 -10.18 -7.68 -15.82
N GLY A 40 -8.86 -7.83 -15.66
CA GLY A 40 -7.89 -6.73 -15.84
C GLY A 40 -8.05 -5.61 -14.81
N TYR A 41 -8.42 -5.97 -13.58
CA TYR A 41 -8.81 -5.02 -12.56
C TYR A 41 -8.11 -5.38 -11.25
N SER A 42 -7.56 -4.40 -10.54
CA SER A 42 -6.94 -4.60 -9.22
C SER A 42 -5.85 -5.68 -9.21
N GLY A 43 -5.47 -6.14 -8.03
CA GLY A 43 -4.43 -7.12 -7.78
C GLY A 43 -3.29 -6.52 -6.94
N VAL A 44 -2.76 -7.33 -6.04
CA VAL A 44 -1.62 -6.98 -5.19
C VAL A 44 -0.61 -8.11 -5.28
N CYS A 45 0.68 -7.76 -5.40
CA CYS A 45 1.79 -8.71 -5.35
C CYS A 45 2.79 -8.23 -4.30
N ALA A 46 3.18 -9.13 -3.41
CA ALA A 46 4.30 -8.95 -2.50
C ALA A 46 5.45 -9.82 -2.98
N ILE A 47 6.64 -9.24 -3.12
CA ILE A 47 7.89 -9.96 -3.42
C ILE A 47 8.80 -9.80 -2.21
N PHE A 48 9.31 -10.91 -1.70
CA PHE A 48 10.04 -10.93 -0.42
C PHE A 48 11.10 -12.04 -0.39
N ARG A 49 12.11 -11.91 0.46
CA ARG A 49 13.07 -13.00 0.74
C ARG A 49 12.53 -13.88 1.86
N ASP A 50 12.78 -15.18 1.79
CA ASP A 50 12.39 -16.11 2.88
C ASP A 50 13.01 -15.75 4.22
N SER A 51 14.22 -15.19 4.21
CA SER A 51 14.95 -14.76 5.40
C SER A 51 14.46 -13.43 6.00
N ALA A 52 13.47 -12.76 5.39
CA ALA A 52 12.96 -11.49 5.90
C ALA A 52 12.38 -11.63 7.31
N GLY A 53 12.83 -10.78 8.25
CA GLY A 53 12.35 -10.81 9.63
C GLY A 53 12.60 -12.13 10.35
N GLY A 54 13.69 -12.83 10.03
CA GLY A 54 14.04 -14.14 10.60
C GLY A 54 13.35 -15.32 9.91
N GLY A 55 12.35 -15.08 9.07
CA GLY A 55 11.58 -16.12 8.39
C GLY A 55 10.18 -15.62 8.03
N VAL A 56 9.65 -16.01 6.87
CA VAL A 56 8.22 -15.85 6.56
C VAL A 56 7.46 -17.12 6.96
N SER A 57 6.70 -17.02 8.05
CA SER A 57 5.98 -18.16 8.65
C SER A 57 4.66 -18.48 7.95
N ASN A 58 4.00 -17.47 7.37
CA ASN A 58 2.70 -17.64 6.71
C ASN A 58 2.44 -16.50 5.70
N THR A 59 1.66 -16.80 4.66
CA THR A 59 1.21 -15.83 3.66
C THR A 59 -0.27 -16.00 3.34
N THR A 60 -1.03 -14.92 3.29
CA THR A 60 -2.46 -14.94 2.87
C THR A 60 -2.74 -13.90 1.80
N ALA A 61 -3.82 -14.11 1.04
CA ALA A 61 -4.21 -13.26 -0.08
C ALA A 61 -5.73 -13.06 -0.11
N GLY A 62 -6.19 -11.82 -0.31
CA GLY A 62 -7.60 -11.47 -0.53
C GLY A 62 -8.52 -11.54 0.69
N GLU A 63 -7.99 -11.64 1.92
CA GLU A 63 -8.82 -11.84 3.13
C GLU A 63 -9.79 -10.67 3.41
N ILE A 64 -9.43 -9.44 3.02
CA ILE A 64 -10.27 -8.25 3.23
C ILE A 64 -11.47 -8.24 2.25
N ASP A 65 -11.38 -8.90 1.09
CA ASP A 65 -12.31 -8.73 -0.04
C ASP A 65 -13.67 -9.43 0.11
N GLN A 66 -13.85 -10.31 1.10
CA GLN A 66 -15.02 -11.21 1.23
C GLN A 66 -16.41 -10.53 1.47
N VAL A 67 -16.61 -9.23 1.22
CA VAL A 67 -17.91 -8.56 1.44
C VAL A 67 -18.75 -8.44 0.18
N ASP A 68 -18.16 -8.39 -1.02
CA ASP A 68 -18.95 -8.11 -2.23
C ASP A 68 -18.31 -8.64 -3.52
N ALA A 69 -16.98 -8.75 -3.57
CA ALA A 69 -16.27 -9.26 -4.73
C ALA A 69 -14.82 -9.59 -4.34
N ALA A 70 -14.33 -10.77 -4.75
CA ALA A 70 -12.92 -11.10 -4.69
C ALA A 70 -12.13 -10.22 -5.68
N GLU A 71 -11.85 -8.98 -5.26
CA GLU A 71 -11.14 -7.95 -6.06
C GLU A 71 -9.61 -8.02 -5.91
N GLY A 72 -9.08 -8.91 -5.07
CA GLY A 72 -7.65 -9.16 -4.91
C GLY A 72 -6.86 -7.97 -4.35
N ARG A 73 -7.34 -7.36 -3.26
CA ARG A 73 -6.84 -6.08 -2.74
C ARG A 73 -5.84 -6.17 -1.60
N SER A 74 -5.46 -7.37 -1.18
CA SER A 74 -4.56 -7.53 -0.04
C SER A 74 -3.70 -8.78 -0.11
N VAL A 75 -2.47 -8.67 0.36
CA VAL A 75 -1.55 -9.78 0.64
C VAL A 75 -0.95 -9.55 2.02
N ARG A 76 -0.91 -10.59 2.86
CA ARG A 76 -0.30 -10.54 4.19
C ARG A 76 0.87 -11.51 4.27
N LEU A 77 1.93 -11.09 4.95
CA LEU A 77 3.09 -11.89 5.34
C LEU A 77 3.20 -11.85 6.87
N ASP A 78 3.17 -13.01 7.52
CA ASP A 78 3.44 -13.14 8.95
C ASP A 78 4.94 -13.51 9.12
N LEU A 79 5.73 -12.63 9.74
CA LEU A 79 7.17 -12.83 9.95
C LEU A 79 7.45 -13.50 11.31
N GLU A 80 8.49 -14.34 11.39
CA GLU A 80 8.88 -15.06 12.60
C GLU A 80 9.28 -14.12 13.75
N CYS A 81 9.79 -12.93 13.44
CA CYS A 81 10.06 -11.89 14.44
C CYS A 81 8.79 -11.29 15.10
N GLY A 82 7.58 -11.68 14.66
CA GLY A 82 6.29 -11.23 15.19
C GLY A 82 5.69 -10.05 14.42
N LEU A 83 6.36 -9.53 13.39
CA LEU A 83 5.81 -8.50 12.52
C LEU A 83 4.84 -9.10 11.50
N ILE A 84 3.74 -8.41 11.24
CA ILE A 84 2.76 -8.75 10.21
C ILE A 84 2.79 -7.64 9.15
N VAL A 85 3.24 -7.98 7.95
CA VAL A 85 3.33 -7.05 6.81
C VAL A 85 2.13 -7.24 5.90
N ILE A 86 1.45 -6.16 5.52
CA ILE A 86 0.24 -6.20 4.70
C ILE A 86 0.40 -5.25 3.53
N GLY A 87 0.49 -5.80 2.32
CA GLY A 87 0.36 -5.05 1.08
C GLY A 87 -1.12 -4.87 0.73
N MET A 88 -1.56 -3.65 0.40
CA MET A 88 -2.96 -3.38 0.09
C MET A 88 -3.16 -2.41 -1.08
N TYR A 89 -4.30 -2.59 -1.75
CA TYR A 89 -4.82 -1.66 -2.75
C TYR A 89 -6.28 -1.34 -2.43
N VAL A 90 -6.49 -0.24 -1.73
CA VAL A 90 -7.78 0.16 -1.20
C VAL A 90 -8.71 0.63 -2.34
N PRO A 91 -10.03 0.30 -2.34
CA PRO A 91 -10.91 0.69 -3.44
C PRO A 91 -10.99 2.21 -3.64
N ASN A 92 -10.80 2.68 -4.87
CA ASN A 92 -11.11 4.06 -5.21
C ASN A 92 -12.64 4.29 -5.20
N SER A 93 -13.09 5.45 -4.71
CA SER A 93 -14.51 5.83 -4.67
C SER A 93 -15.13 6.06 -6.06
N GLY A 94 -14.32 6.06 -7.11
CA GLY A 94 -14.74 6.06 -8.50
C GLY A 94 -15.21 7.42 -9.01
N GLN A 95 -15.52 7.46 -10.31
CA GLN A 95 -16.06 8.67 -10.92
C GLN A 95 -17.39 9.05 -10.29
N LYS A 96 -17.61 10.36 -10.11
CA LYS A 96 -18.81 10.90 -9.45
C LYS A 96 -19.08 10.29 -8.07
N LEU A 97 -18.04 9.76 -7.41
CA LEU A 97 -18.12 9.15 -6.07
C LEU A 97 -19.07 7.95 -6.00
N ALA A 98 -19.28 7.25 -7.12
CA ALA A 98 -20.25 6.16 -7.23
C ALA A 98 -19.99 4.98 -6.27
N ARG A 99 -18.78 4.82 -5.74
CA ARG A 99 -18.39 3.78 -4.77
C ARG A 99 -18.02 4.34 -3.41
N LEU A 100 -18.24 5.63 -3.14
CA LEU A 100 -17.84 6.25 -1.87
C LEU A 100 -18.50 5.57 -0.66
N ASP A 101 -19.79 5.28 -0.75
CA ASP A 101 -20.53 4.60 0.32
C ASP A 101 -19.95 3.19 0.59
N TYR A 102 -19.75 2.40 -0.46
CA TYR A 102 -19.06 1.11 -0.37
C TYR A 102 -17.66 1.23 0.25
N ARG A 103 -16.88 2.23 -0.18
CA ARG A 103 -15.51 2.46 0.31
C ARG A 103 -15.52 2.71 1.83
N VAL A 104 -16.31 3.67 2.31
CA VAL A 104 -16.26 4.12 3.70
C VAL A 104 -17.06 3.22 4.66
N ASN A 105 -18.28 2.85 4.27
CA ASN A 105 -19.24 2.18 5.16
C ASN A 105 -19.20 0.65 5.07
N VAL A 106 -18.49 0.09 4.10
CA VAL A 106 -18.36 -1.37 3.95
C VAL A 106 -16.90 -1.79 4.01
N TRP A 107 -16.09 -1.32 3.06
CA TRP A 107 -14.73 -1.79 2.91
C TRP A 107 -13.82 -1.30 4.05
N ASP A 108 -13.79 0.01 4.34
CA ASP A 108 -12.93 0.56 5.40
C ASP A 108 -13.32 0.04 6.79
N MET A 109 -14.61 -0.18 7.05
CA MET A 109 -15.08 -0.81 8.30
C MET A 109 -14.53 -2.22 8.46
N LYS A 110 -14.55 -3.03 7.40
CA LYS A 110 -13.98 -4.36 7.43
C LYS A 110 -12.46 -4.33 7.56
N LEU A 111 -11.79 -3.42 6.86
CA LEU A 111 -10.35 -3.23 7.01
C LEU A 111 -10.01 -2.96 8.48
N ARG A 112 -10.71 -2.01 9.12
CA ARG A 112 -10.51 -1.70 10.55
C ARG A 112 -10.70 -2.92 11.44
N SER A 113 -11.75 -3.70 11.22
CA SER A 113 -11.98 -4.94 12.01
C SER A 113 -10.86 -5.95 11.80
N TYR A 114 -10.50 -6.22 10.55
CA TYR A 114 -9.46 -7.17 10.19
C TYR A 114 -8.11 -6.80 10.80
N LEU A 115 -7.69 -5.54 10.67
CA LEU A 115 -6.43 -5.07 11.25
C LEU A 115 -6.47 -5.10 12.77
N ARG A 116 -7.61 -4.81 13.41
CA ARG A 116 -7.76 -4.94 14.87
C ARG A 116 -7.56 -6.38 15.35
N ASP A 117 -8.07 -7.35 14.60
CA ASP A 117 -7.89 -8.76 14.92
C ASP A 117 -6.43 -9.20 14.75
N LEU A 118 -5.75 -8.68 13.71
CA LEU A 118 -4.32 -8.94 13.50
C LEU A 118 -3.43 -8.27 14.54
N ASP A 119 -3.73 -7.03 14.95
CA ASP A 119 -2.97 -6.34 16.01
C ASP A 119 -3.05 -7.15 17.32
N ARG A 120 -4.23 -7.68 17.66
CA ARG A 120 -4.39 -8.62 18.79
C ARG A 120 -3.58 -9.90 18.61
N LYS A 121 -3.52 -10.45 17.39
CA LYS A 121 -2.74 -11.67 17.08
C LYS A 121 -1.24 -11.43 17.19
N ALA A 122 -0.74 -10.30 16.69
CA ALA A 122 0.67 -9.92 16.78
C ALA A 122 1.10 -9.75 18.25
N GLY A 123 0.21 -9.24 19.10
CA GLY A 123 0.43 -9.10 20.53
C GLY A 123 1.53 -8.10 20.86
N ARG A 124 1.97 -8.07 22.13
CA ARG A 124 2.87 -7.01 22.64
C ARG A 124 4.28 -7.01 22.06
N ARG A 125 4.74 -8.12 21.48
CA ARG A 125 6.08 -8.27 20.91
C ARG A 125 6.09 -8.17 19.39
N GLY A 126 4.91 -8.17 18.77
CA GLY A 126 4.75 -8.02 17.34
C GLY A 126 4.32 -6.60 16.95
N GLY A 127 3.95 -6.44 15.70
CA GLY A 127 3.41 -5.18 15.19
C GLY A 127 2.89 -5.33 13.77
N LEU A 128 2.05 -4.39 13.35
CA LEU A 128 1.56 -4.32 11.98
C LEU A 128 2.45 -3.39 11.16
N VAL A 129 2.72 -3.76 9.91
CA VAL A 129 3.27 -2.87 8.89
C VAL A 129 2.34 -2.93 7.69
N ILE A 130 1.66 -1.83 7.41
CA ILE A 130 0.70 -1.78 6.31
C ILE A 130 1.26 -0.89 5.21
N CYS A 131 1.32 -1.39 3.98
CA CYS A 131 1.84 -0.66 2.84
C CYS A 131 0.96 -0.81 1.60
N GLY A 132 1.06 0.17 0.70
CA GLY A 132 0.35 0.18 -0.58
C GLY A 132 -0.55 1.39 -0.72
N ASP A 133 -1.44 1.32 -1.70
CA ASP A 133 -2.24 2.48 -2.11
C ASP A 133 -3.56 2.55 -1.34
N PHE A 134 -3.67 3.59 -0.52
CA PHE A 134 -4.85 3.87 0.28
C PHE A 134 -5.92 4.66 -0.45
N ASN A 135 -5.66 5.17 -1.67
CA ASN A 135 -6.61 6.02 -2.39
C ASN A 135 -7.16 7.15 -1.51
N VAL A 136 -6.32 7.82 -0.72
CA VAL A 136 -6.68 8.98 0.10
C VAL A 136 -5.47 9.86 0.34
N ALA A 137 -5.64 11.18 0.19
CA ALA A 137 -4.73 12.21 0.66
C ALA A 137 -5.26 12.72 2.00
N HIS A 138 -4.56 12.42 3.09
CA HIS A 138 -5.07 12.58 4.45
C HIS A 138 -5.18 14.05 4.87
N GLN A 139 -4.14 14.85 4.58
CA GLN A 139 -4.03 16.24 4.98
C GLN A 139 -3.97 17.17 3.76
N ASP A 140 -4.27 18.45 3.97
CA ASP A 140 -4.24 19.43 2.88
C ASP A 140 -2.82 19.60 2.30
N ILE A 141 -1.78 19.39 3.12
CA ILE A 141 -0.37 19.39 2.69
C ILE A 141 -0.02 18.23 1.74
N ASP A 142 -0.85 17.18 1.68
CA ASP A 142 -0.67 16.03 0.78
C ASP A 142 -1.27 16.28 -0.61
N ILE A 143 -1.80 17.48 -0.86
CA ILE A 143 -2.52 17.85 -2.07
C ILE A 143 -1.82 19.04 -2.72
N TRP A 144 -1.61 18.99 -4.04
CA TRP A 144 -0.94 20.08 -4.78
C TRP A 144 -1.67 21.43 -4.73
N ASN A 145 -3.00 21.43 -4.79
CA ASN A 145 -3.81 22.63 -4.71
C ASN A 145 -5.05 22.38 -3.82
N PRO A 146 -4.90 22.36 -2.49
CA PRO A 146 -5.98 22.01 -1.56
C PRO A 146 -7.09 23.07 -1.50
N GLU A 147 -6.79 24.30 -1.90
CA GLU A 147 -7.75 25.42 -1.90
C GLU A 147 -8.78 25.30 -3.03
N ALA A 148 -8.44 24.58 -4.10
CA ALA A 148 -9.32 24.43 -5.24
C ALA A 148 -10.59 23.65 -4.85
N HIS A 149 -11.74 24.31 -4.89
CA HIS A 149 -12.99 23.79 -4.36
C HIS A 149 -13.41 22.44 -4.97
N GLN A 150 -13.09 22.19 -6.26
CA GLN A 150 -13.35 20.91 -6.92
C GLN A 150 -12.55 19.75 -6.32
N ILE A 151 -11.37 20.00 -5.75
CA ILE A 151 -10.52 18.93 -5.20
C ILE A 151 -11.22 18.25 -4.03
N LYS A 152 -11.92 18.99 -3.16
CA LYS A 152 -12.65 18.40 -2.01
C LYS A 152 -13.81 17.47 -2.41
N ARG A 153 -14.17 17.43 -3.70
CA ARG A 153 -15.24 16.61 -4.26
C ARG A 153 -14.74 15.49 -5.17
N GLN A 154 -13.43 15.27 -5.22
CA GLN A 154 -12.80 14.19 -5.97
C GLN A 154 -12.56 12.97 -5.08
N ALA A 155 -12.56 11.78 -5.70
CA ALA A 155 -12.21 10.56 -5.00
C ALA A 155 -10.76 10.64 -4.49
N GLY A 156 -10.55 10.21 -3.25
CA GLY A 156 -9.28 10.30 -2.53
C GLY A 156 -9.06 11.60 -1.76
N THR A 157 -9.95 12.58 -1.87
CA THR A 157 -9.80 13.88 -1.20
C THR A 157 -11.09 14.33 -0.50
N THR A 158 -12.12 13.47 -0.48
CA THR A 158 -13.39 13.78 0.18
C THR A 158 -13.25 13.75 1.70
N ALA A 159 -14.08 14.53 2.40
CA ALA A 159 -14.10 14.51 3.86
C ALA A 159 -14.37 13.11 4.45
N PRO A 160 -15.33 12.30 3.93
CA PRO A 160 -15.55 10.95 4.44
C PRO A 160 -14.35 10.01 4.29
N GLU A 161 -13.61 10.06 3.17
CA GLU A 161 -12.41 9.24 2.98
C GLU A 161 -11.31 9.62 3.97
N ARG A 162 -11.08 10.93 4.14
CA ARG A 162 -10.08 11.48 5.06
C ARG A 162 -10.40 11.15 6.51
N GLU A 163 -11.66 11.29 6.91
CA GLU A 163 -12.13 10.94 8.25
C GLU A 163 -12.04 9.43 8.50
N SER A 164 -12.43 8.60 7.53
CA SER A 164 -12.32 7.15 7.63
C SER A 164 -10.86 6.69 7.83
N PHE A 165 -9.93 7.32 7.11
CA PHE A 165 -8.50 7.07 7.26
C PHE A 165 -7.95 7.59 8.60
N ALA A 166 -8.34 8.79 9.03
CA ALA A 166 -7.96 9.31 10.35
C ALA A 166 -8.45 8.41 11.50
N ASN A 167 -9.67 7.88 11.39
CA ASN A 167 -10.23 6.93 12.35
C ASN A 167 -9.47 5.61 12.35
N LEU A 168 -9.08 5.10 11.17
CA LEU A 168 -8.22 3.93 11.07
C LEU A 168 -6.91 4.12 11.85
N LEU A 169 -6.22 5.26 11.64
CA LEU A 169 -4.97 5.55 12.34
C LEU A 169 -5.18 5.63 13.86
N LYS A 170 -6.20 6.38 14.28
CA LYS A 170 -6.49 6.62 15.70
C LYS A 170 -6.92 5.36 16.44
N GLU A 171 -7.80 4.55 15.87
CA GLU A 171 -8.37 3.38 16.54
C GLU A 171 -7.36 2.24 16.74
N LEU A 172 -6.34 2.16 15.88
CA LEU A 172 -5.34 1.10 15.88
C LEU A 172 -3.96 1.57 16.34
N ASP A 173 -3.85 2.80 16.87
CA ASP A 173 -2.57 3.44 17.25
C ASP A 173 -1.53 3.37 16.12
N LEU A 174 -2.00 3.50 14.87
CA LEU A 174 -1.15 3.45 13.69
C LEU A 174 -0.60 4.83 13.39
N VAL A 175 0.67 4.85 12.99
CA VAL A 175 1.38 6.06 12.61
C VAL A 175 1.58 6.07 11.09
N ASP A 176 1.25 7.18 10.44
CA ASP A 176 1.69 7.47 9.07
C ASP A 176 3.21 7.68 9.06
N ALA A 177 3.94 6.68 8.58
CA ALA A 177 5.40 6.65 8.61
C ALA A 177 6.04 7.83 7.85
N PHE A 178 5.43 8.26 6.73
CA PHE A 178 5.98 9.37 5.95
C PHE A 178 5.83 10.68 6.72
N ARG A 179 4.63 10.98 7.22
CA ARG A 179 4.35 12.21 7.98
C ARG A 179 5.02 12.21 9.35
N HIS A 180 5.26 11.05 9.94
CA HIS A 180 6.05 10.95 11.17
C HIS A 180 7.52 11.33 10.95
N GLY A 181 8.15 10.83 9.89
CA GLY A 181 9.53 11.18 9.55
C GLY A 181 9.68 12.56 8.91
N ASN A 182 8.64 13.06 8.24
CA ASN A 182 8.65 14.27 7.43
C ASN A 182 7.37 15.11 7.66
N PRO A 183 7.14 15.64 8.87
CA PRO A 183 5.88 16.29 9.23
C PRO A 183 5.55 17.51 8.38
N GLU A 184 6.57 18.31 8.04
CA GLU A 184 6.42 19.57 7.31
C GLU A 184 6.75 19.46 5.81
N ALA A 185 7.06 18.27 5.31
CA ALA A 185 7.45 18.11 3.90
C ALA A 185 6.28 18.44 2.96
N ARG A 186 6.52 19.38 2.06
CA ARG A 186 5.57 19.82 1.03
C ARG A 186 5.98 19.29 -0.32
N GLU A 187 5.04 19.30 -1.26
CA GLU A 187 5.30 18.97 -2.66
C GLU A 187 5.80 17.53 -2.89
N VAL A 188 5.49 16.64 -1.96
CA VAL A 188 5.76 15.20 -2.08
C VAL A 188 4.46 14.51 -2.44
N TYR A 189 4.35 14.13 -3.71
CA TYR A 189 3.20 13.44 -4.25
C TYR A 189 3.63 12.11 -4.83
N THR A 190 2.67 11.21 -4.89
CA THR A 190 2.87 9.86 -5.37
C THR A 190 1.74 9.48 -6.34
N TYR A 191 0.84 10.42 -6.65
CA TYR A 191 -0.15 10.24 -7.71
C TYR A 191 -0.32 11.51 -8.52
N TRP A 192 -0.35 11.36 -9.84
CA TRP A 192 -0.70 12.40 -10.80
C TRP A 192 -1.77 11.89 -11.74
N SER A 193 -2.79 12.71 -11.98
CA SER A 193 -3.82 12.38 -12.96
C SER A 193 -3.22 12.39 -14.37
N SER A 194 -3.44 11.32 -15.14
CA SER A 194 -2.99 11.22 -16.53
C SER A 194 -3.50 12.34 -17.45
N ARG A 195 -4.59 13.03 -17.05
CA ARG A 195 -5.11 14.20 -17.77
C ARG A 195 -4.20 15.43 -17.68
N ILE A 196 -3.38 15.51 -16.62
CA ILE A 196 -2.40 16.57 -16.41
C ILE A 196 -1.03 16.18 -17.01
N LEU A 197 -0.74 14.88 -17.05
CA LEU A 197 0.52 14.33 -17.55
C LEU A 197 0.77 14.57 -19.06
N ALA A 198 -0.24 15.01 -19.82
CA ALA A 198 -0.08 15.35 -21.23
C ALA A 198 0.67 16.68 -21.46
N GLU A 199 0.80 17.54 -20.44
CA GLU A 199 1.38 18.88 -20.59
C GLU A 199 2.75 19.06 -19.90
N HIS A 200 3.10 18.22 -18.92
CA HIS A 200 4.35 18.37 -18.16
C HIS A 200 4.95 17.00 -17.80
N LEU A 201 5.80 16.47 -18.68
CA LEU A 201 6.67 15.33 -18.38
C LEU A 201 8.07 15.84 -18.05
N GLU A 202 8.31 16.17 -16.78
CA GLU A 202 9.64 16.05 -16.19
C GLU A 202 9.50 15.38 -14.82
N SER A 203 10.32 14.34 -14.60
CA SER A 203 10.55 13.65 -13.31
C SER A 203 9.64 12.46 -12.96
N LEU A 204 9.81 11.34 -13.66
CA LEU A 204 9.53 10.00 -13.11
C LEU A 204 10.87 9.42 -12.63
N PHE A 205 11.14 9.49 -11.33
CA PHE A 205 12.34 8.88 -10.73
C PHE A 205 12.08 7.40 -10.43
N CYS A 206 12.79 6.54 -11.15
CA CYS A 206 12.94 5.12 -10.83
C CYS A 206 14.19 4.98 -9.96
N LEU A 207 14.03 4.81 -8.64
CA LEU A 207 15.16 4.57 -7.74
C LEU A 207 15.37 3.06 -7.55
N PHE A 208 16.10 2.44 -8.48
CA PHE A 208 16.97 1.31 -8.18
C PHE A 208 18.24 1.43 -9.01
N GLY A 209 19.35 1.69 -8.34
CA GLY A 209 20.69 1.76 -8.91
C GLY A 209 21.66 2.41 -7.91
N GLU A 210 22.71 1.69 -7.54
CA GLU A 210 23.83 2.16 -6.72
C GLU A 210 24.58 3.32 -7.39
N GLY A 211 24.01 4.53 -7.37
CA GLY A 211 24.62 5.68 -8.03
C GLY A 211 24.06 7.06 -7.69
N VAL A 212 22.94 7.16 -6.95
CA VAL A 212 22.35 8.45 -6.57
C VAL A 212 22.49 8.66 -5.06
N SER A 213 23.72 8.86 -4.61
CA SER A 213 24.02 9.10 -3.18
C SER A 213 23.99 10.59 -2.78
N GLU A 214 23.74 11.53 -3.69
CA GLU A 214 24.03 12.96 -3.40
C GLU A 214 22.87 13.95 -3.60
N ALA A 215 21.68 13.54 -4.04
CA ALA A 215 20.62 14.51 -4.40
C ALA A 215 19.39 14.59 -3.47
N LEU A 216 19.33 13.82 -2.37
CA LEU A 216 18.28 13.96 -1.35
C LEU A 216 18.93 14.38 -0.02
N PRO A 217 18.64 15.58 0.53
CA PRO A 217 19.06 15.92 1.88
C PRO A 217 18.23 15.07 2.85
N GLY A 218 18.84 14.01 3.35
CA GLY A 218 18.25 13.11 4.34
C GLY A 218 17.91 11.75 3.76
N ARG A 219 18.82 10.79 3.91
CA ARG A 219 18.44 9.38 3.93
C ARG A 219 17.49 9.19 5.11
N THR A 220 16.19 9.03 4.88
CA THR A 220 15.26 8.63 5.92
C THR A 220 15.46 7.14 6.21
N SER A 221 16.51 6.84 6.97
CA SER A 221 16.60 5.58 7.68
C SER A 221 15.75 5.71 8.94
N LEU A 222 14.67 4.94 9.05
CA LEU A 222 14.04 4.69 10.35
C LEU A 222 15.00 3.82 11.16
N HIS A 223 16.02 4.44 11.78
CA HIS A 223 16.80 3.82 12.84
C HIS A 223 16.01 3.96 14.13
N GLY A 224 15.14 2.98 14.36
CA GLY A 224 14.40 2.82 15.60
C GLY A 224 13.98 1.37 15.70
N THR A 225 14.06 0.79 16.90
CA THR A 225 13.43 -0.50 17.18
C THR A 225 11.96 -0.36 16.80
N ILE A 226 11.49 -1.10 15.78
CA ILE A 226 10.08 -1.20 15.42
C ILE A 226 9.40 -1.94 16.58
N ASN A 227 9.08 -1.20 17.63
CA ASN A 227 8.46 -1.70 18.85
C ASN A 227 6.92 -1.55 18.80
N ARG A 228 6.34 -1.02 17.70
CA ARG A 228 4.90 -0.76 17.54
C ARG A 228 4.41 -0.80 16.08
N SER A 229 3.10 -0.96 15.94
CA SER A 229 2.32 -0.97 14.69
C SER A 229 2.47 0.34 13.88
N MET A 230 2.77 0.22 12.59
CA MET A 230 3.03 1.32 11.64
C MET A 230 2.18 1.18 10.37
N VAL A 231 1.76 2.32 9.81
CA VAL A 231 1.21 2.42 8.46
C VAL A 231 2.19 3.19 7.59
N ALA A 232 2.73 2.52 6.58
CA ALA A 232 3.41 3.18 5.49
C ALA A 232 2.40 3.49 4.40
N CYS A 233 1.85 4.72 4.41
CA CYS A 233 1.07 5.19 3.28
C CYS A 233 1.96 5.39 2.08
N LEU A 234 1.71 4.60 1.04
CA LEU A 234 2.25 4.82 -0.29
C LEU A 234 1.05 5.01 -1.21
N SER A 235 0.46 6.23 -1.27
CA SER A 235 -0.23 6.58 -2.51
C SER A 235 0.78 6.34 -3.66
N HIS A 236 0.33 5.92 -4.83
CA HIS A 236 1.06 5.23 -5.91
C HIS A 236 2.58 5.48 -6.20
N TRP A 237 3.30 4.49 -6.71
CA TRP A 237 4.68 4.58 -7.24
C TRP A 237 5.78 5.14 -6.30
N THR A 238 6.37 4.19 -5.55
CA THR A 238 7.77 4.20 -5.06
C THR A 238 8.25 5.44 -4.32
N LEU A 239 7.82 5.57 -3.08
CA LEU A 239 8.81 5.77 -2.02
C LEU A 239 9.17 4.37 -1.49
N PRO A 240 10.39 3.85 -1.71
CA PRO A 240 10.83 2.67 -0.98
C PRO A 240 10.88 3.06 0.49
N LEU A 241 9.94 2.53 1.29
CA LEU A 241 10.11 2.55 2.75
C LEU A 241 11.24 1.55 3.06
N LEU A 242 12.45 2.06 3.29
CA LEU A 242 13.54 1.23 3.81
C LEU A 242 13.26 0.98 5.30
N CYS A 243 12.47 -0.06 5.57
CA CYS A 243 12.36 -0.61 6.92
C CYS A 243 13.51 -1.61 7.10
N CYS A 244 14.65 -1.15 7.62
CA CYS A 244 15.71 -2.04 8.06
C CYS A 244 15.23 -2.75 9.34
N ILE A 245 14.63 -3.92 9.18
CA ILE A 245 14.34 -4.84 10.28
C ILE A 245 15.65 -5.59 10.54
N GLY A 246 16.46 -5.07 11.47
CA GLY A 246 17.69 -5.69 11.95
C GLY A 246 17.42 -6.74 13.02
#